data_AF-A0A450Z6U9-F1
#
_entry.id   AF-A0A450Z6U9-F1
#
_cell.length_a   1.000
_cell.length_b   1.000
_cell.length_c   1.000
_cell.angle_alpha   90.00
_cell.angle_beta   90.00
_cell.angle_gamma   90.00
#
_symmetry.space_group_name_H-M   'P 1'
#
loop_
_entity.id
_entity.type
_entity.pdbx_description
1 polymer ?
#
loop_
_entity_poly.entity_id
_entity_poly.type
_entity_poly.pdbx_seq_one_letter_code
_entity_poly.pdbx_strand_id
1 'polypeptide(L)'
;MFCGGNRLKRKAHSLTGRITQELMRKAFKNVKRNRGAAGMDKVSIRMFEANLEKNLDSSMRDLKTRGKFQPKPLRRVRIPKGKGNTRPLGIPVVRDRIAQEVLRQLLSPVFEPLFHEDSLGFRLGRNCHMGPGAGLGPY
;
A
#
# COMPACT_ATOMS: atom_id res chain seq x y z
N MET A 1 19.12 22.15 -26.04
CA MET A 1 20.36 21.52 -25.53
C MET A 1 19.94 20.27 -24.75
N PHE A 2 20.04 19.09 -25.37
CA PHE A 2 19.77 17.82 -24.70
C PHE A 2 21.03 17.42 -23.94
N CYS A 3 20.95 17.26 -22.61
CA CYS A 3 22.01 16.61 -21.85
C CYS A 3 21.48 15.31 -21.24
N GLY A 4 22.09 14.21 -21.67
CA GLY A 4 21.79 12.86 -21.24
C GLY A 4 22.23 12.60 -19.80
N GLY A 5 21.39 11.86 -19.09
CA GLY A 5 21.73 11.15 -17.86
C GLY A 5 21.09 9.77 -17.96
N ASN A 6 21.93 8.73 -17.96
CA ASN A 6 21.60 7.32 -18.10
C ASN A 6 20.42 6.91 -17.19
N ARG A 7 19.21 6.75 -17.75
CA ARG A 7 17.97 6.49 -17.01
C ARG A 7 17.94 5.04 -16.49
N LEU A 8 18.49 4.83 -15.29
CA LEU A 8 18.29 3.72 -14.34
C LEU A 8 17.85 2.36 -14.94
N LYS A 9 18.81 1.52 -15.33
CA LYS A 9 18.56 0.06 -15.53
C LYS A 9 18.47 -0.67 -14.17
N ARG A 10 17.51 -0.35 -13.32
CA ARG A 10 17.18 -1.21 -12.17
C ARG A 10 16.31 -2.37 -12.65
N LYS A 11 16.93 -3.52 -12.99
CA LYS A 11 16.20 -4.74 -13.34
C LYS A 11 15.62 -5.39 -12.07
N ALA A 12 14.31 -5.34 -11.91
CA ALA A 12 13.61 -6.14 -10.89
C ALA A 12 13.28 -7.51 -11.50
N HIS A 13 14.13 -8.51 -11.25
CA HIS A 13 14.04 -9.83 -11.89
C HIS A 13 12.78 -10.64 -11.46
N SER A 14 12.26 -10.43 -10.24
CA SER A 14 10.96 -10.95 -9.79
C SER A 14 10.52 -10.23 -8.50
N LEU A 15 9.29 -9.69 -8.47
CA LEU A 15 8.71 -9.10 -7.25
C LEU A 15 8.25 -10.19 -6.27
N THR A 16 7.81 -11.34 -6.79
CA THR A 16 7.30 -12.46 -5.99
C THR A 16 8.37 -13.04 -5.08
N GLY A 17 9.61 -13.14 -5.54
CA GLY A 17 10.76 -13.59 -4.74
C GLY A 17 11.10 -12.65 -3.58
N ARG A 18 10.66 -11.39 -3.63
CA ARG A 18 10.90 -10.37 -2.60
C ARG A 18 9.80 -10.29 -1.55
N ILE A 19 8.74 -11.07 -1.69
CA ILE A 19 7.73 -11.22 -0.65
C ILE A 19 8.31 -12.13 0.43
N THR A 20 8.76 -11.56 1.55
CA THR A 20 9.32 -12.28 2.70
C THR A 20 8.37 -12.23 3.89
N GLN A 21 8.54 -13.12 4.87
CA GLN A 21 7.73 -13.12 6.08
C GLN A 21 7.92 -11.80 6.87
N GLU A 22 9.15 -11.26 6.88
CA GLU A 22 9.44 -9.95 7.47
C GLU A 22 8.65 -8.82 6.79
N LEU A 23 8.61 -8.81 5.45
CA LEU A 23 7.83 -7.83 4.69
C LEU A 23 6.33 -7.94 5.00
N MET A 24 5.81 -9.16 5.09
CA MET A 24 4.41 -9.41 5.48
C MET A 24 4.10 -8.88 6.88
N ARG A 25 4.99 -9.14 7.86
CA ARG A 25 4.85 -8.61 9.23
C ARG A 25 4.92 -7.08 9.26
N LYS A 26 5.84 -6.48 8.51
CA LYS A 26 5.98 -5.01 8.39
C LYS A 26 4.72 -4.40 7.77
N ALA A 27 4.18 -5.01 6.71
CA ALA A 27 2.93 -4.59 6.09
C ALA A 27 1.75 -4.68 7.07
N PHE A 28 1.63 -5.77 7.83
CA PHE A 28 0.62 -5.88 8.87
C PHE A 28 0.74 -4.79 9.93
N LYS A 29 1.95 -4.49 10.42
CA LYS A 29 2.17 -3.40 11.39
C LYS A 29 1.69 -2.05 10.86
N ASN A 30 1.95 -1.74 9.59
CA ASN A 30 1.48 -0.51 8.95
C ASN A 30 -0.05 -0.48 8.83
N VAL A 31 -0.67 -1.58 8.39
CA VAL A 31 -2.14 -1.70 8.30
C VAL A 31 -2.80 -1.56 9.68
N LYS A 32 -2.20 -2.17 10.72
CA LYS A 32 -2.67 -2.08 12.11
C LYS A 32 -2.60 -0.65 12.62
N ARG A 33 -1.51 0.08 12.33
CA ARG A 33 -1.34 1.48 12.71
C ARG A 33 -2.42 2.39 12.13
N ASN A 34 -2.93 2.09 10.93
CA ASN A 34 -3.97 2.88 10.26
C ASN A 34 -5.39 2.68 10.85
N ARG A 35 -5.58 1.74 11.81
CA ARG A 35 -6.82 1.53 12.58
C ARG A 35 -8.12 1.43 11.76
N GLY A 36 -8.05 0.84 10.56
CA GLY A 36 -9.22 0.77 9.68
C GLY A 36 -10.24 -0.33 10.05
N ALA A 37 -11.53 -0.04 9.87
CA ALA A 37 -12.64 -0.95 10.15
C ALA A 37 -12.57 -2.28 9.36
N ALA A 38 -13.34 -3.28 9.80
CA ALA A 38 -13.45 -4.55 9.10
C ALA A 38 -14.07 -4.39 7.70
N GLY A 39 -13.65 -5.25 6.77
CA GLY A 39 -14.20 -5.34 5.41
C GLY A 39 -15.49 -6.18 5.37
N MET A 40 -15.86 -6.69 4.19
CA MET A 40 -17.10 -7.47 4.03
C MET A 40 -17.10 -8.81 4.75
N ASP A 41 -15.92 -9.41 4.96
CA ASP A 41 -15.79 -10.67 5.70
C ASP A 41 -15.87 -10.50 7.23
N LYS A 42 -16.08 -9.27 7.72
CA LYS A 42 -16.22 -8.92 9.13
C LYS A 42 -14.99 -9.27 9.99
N VAL A 43 -13.86 -9.66 9.39
CA VAL A 43 -12.62 -9.93 10.13
C VAL A 43 -12.00 -8.59 10.52
N SER A 44 -11.92 -8.34 11.82
CA SER A 44 -11.24 -7.16 12.37
C SER A 44 -9.73 -7.36 12.40
N ILE A 45 -8.97 -6.28 12.58
CA ILE A 45 -7.51 -6.34 12.77
C ILE A 45 -7.16 -7.22 13.98
N ARG A 46 -7.91 -7.10 15.08
CA ARG A 46 -7.70 -7.91 16.30
C ARG A 46 -7.93 -9.41 16.04
N MET A 47 -8.98 -9.76 15.29
CA MET A 47 -9.26 -11.16 14.92
C MET A 47 -8.19 -11.72 13.99
N PHE A 48 -7.72 -10.93 13.02
CA PHE A 48 -6.63 -11.33 12.15
C PHE A 48 -5.33 -11.54 12.95
N GLU A 49 -5.06 -10.68 13.93
CA GLU A 49 -3.87 -10.76 14.79
C GLU A 49 -3.87 -11.96 15.73
N ALA A 50 -5.04 -12.43 16.17
CA ALA A 50 -5.15 -13.58 17.07
C ALA A 50 -4.47 -14.85 16.52
N ASN A 51 -4.38 -14.99 15.19
CA ASN A 51 -3.66 -16.07 14.50
C ASN A 51 -2.67 -15.50 13.48
N LEU A 52 -1.92 -14.46 13.87
CA LEU A 52 -1.15 -13.61 12.95
C LEU A 52 -0.28 -14.42 11.98
N GLU A 53 0.60 -15.28 12.48
CA GLU A 53 1.57 -15.99 11.63
C GLU A 53 0.89 -16.90 10.62
N LYS A 54 -0.09 -17.72 11.04
CA LYS A 54 -0.87 -18.57 10.13
C LYS A 54 -1.60 -17.76 9.05
N ASN A 55 -2.17 -16.63 9.43
CA ASN A 55 -2.89 -15.74 8.51
C ASN A 55 -1.94 -15.08 7.51
N LEU A 56 -0.75 -14.64 7.95
CA LEU A 56 0.28 -14.08 7.09
C LEU A 56 0.84 -15.14 6.15
N ASP A 57 1.16 -16.35 6.63
CA ASP A 57 1.70 -17.44 5.82
C ASP A 57 0.70 -17.91 4.77
N SER A 58 -0.59 -18.00 5.11
CA SER A 58 -1.64 -18.28 4.13
C SER A 58 -1.74 -17.17 3.07
N SER A 59 -1.75 -15.91 3.49
CA SER A 59 -1.84 -14.77 2.56
C SER A 59 -0.62 -14.68 1.65
N MET A 60 0.57 -14.94 2.20
CA MET A 60 1.84 -14.94 1.48
C MET A 60 1.91 -16.06 0.46
N ARG A 61 1.46 -17.28 0.80
CA ARG A 61 1.35 -18.40 -0.16
C ARG A 61 0.45 -18.01 -1.32
N ASP A 62 -0.73 -17.48 -1.04
CA ASP A 62 -1.67 -17.07 -2.09
C ASP A 62 -1.09 -15.96 -2.98
N LEU A 63 -0.39 -14.98 -2.41
CA LEU A 63 0.30 -13.92 -3.17
C LEU A 63 1.42 -14.45 -4.06
N LYS A 64 2.10 -15.52 -3.65
CA LYS A 64 3.19 -16.13 -4.40
C LYS A 64 2.73 -17.10 -5.48
N THR A 65 1.55 -17.69 -5.34
CA THR A 65 1.02 -18.65 -6.29
C THR A 65 0.16 -17.95 -7.34
N ARG A 66 0.58 -18.04 -8.62
CA ARG A 66 -0.14 -17.47 -9.76
C ARG A 66 -1.62 -17.91 -9.74
N GLY A 67 -2.52 -16.95 -9.78
CA GLY A 67 -3.97 -17.19 -9.82
C GLY A 67 -4.64 -17.57 -8.51
N LYS A 68 -3.91 -17.69 -7.38
CA LYS A 68 -4.50 -18.04 -6.08
C LYS A 68 -4.97 -16.83 -5.28
N PHE A 69 -4.28 -15.71 -5.35
CA PHE A 69 -4.75 -14.50 -4.69
C PHE A 69 -5.93 -13.88 -5.45
N GLN A 70 -7.13 -13.97 -4.87
CA GLN A 70 -8.33 -13.31 -5.36
C GLN A 70 -8.77 -12.25 -4.33
N PRO A 71 -8.70 -10.95 -4.66
CA PRO A 71 -9.20 -9.89 -3.79
C PRO A 71 -10.69 -10.07 -3.50
N LYS A 72 -11.09 -9.81 -2.26
CA LYS A 72 -12.51 -9.82 -1.89
C LYS A 72 -13.16 -8.49 -2.27
N PRO A 73 -14.47 -8.48 -2.57
CA PRO A 73 -15.15 -7.23 -2.85
C PRO A 73 -15.17 -6.29 -1.63
N LEU A 74 -15.16 -4.99 -1.90
CA LEU A 74 -15.04 -3.95 -0.88
C LEU A 74 -16.35 -3.74 -0.12
N ARG A 75 -16.28 -3.51 1.19
CA ARG A 75 -17.46 -3.09 1.97
C ARG A 75 -17.75 -1.62 1.71
N ARG A 76 -18.95 -1.31 1.23
CA ARG A 76 -19.38 0.07 0.97
C ARG A 76 -19.91 0.74 2.23
N VAL A 77 -19.48 1.96 2.48
CA VAL A 77 -19.98 2.85 3.54
C VAL A 77 -20.17 4.23 2.96
N ARG A 78 -21.24 4.94 3.34
CA ARG A 78 -21.44 6.35 2.98
C ARG A 78 -20.97 7.22 4.14
N ILE A 79 -20.05 8.15 3.87
CA ILE A 79 -19.55 9.10 4.88
C ILE A 79 -20.07 10.50 4.55
N PRO A 80 -20.65 11.24 5.50
CA PRO A 80 -21.10 12.62 5.27
C PRO A 80 -19.96 13.53 4.78
N LYS A 81 -20.23 14.35 3.76
CA LYS A 81 -19.33 15.40 3.23
C LYS A 81 -19.83 16.82 3.58
N GLY A 82 -20.93 16.93 4.33
CA GLY A 82 -21.64 18.20 4.60
C GLY A 82 -22.66 18.54 3.50
N LYS A 83 -23.58 19.49 3.80
CA LYS A 83 -24.66 19.95 2.90
C LYS A 83 -25.50 18.81 2.28
N GLY A 84 -25.85 17.80 3.07
CA GLY A 84 -26.66 16.65 2.62
C GLY A 84 -25.93 15.64 1.72
N ASN A 85 -24.69 15.92 1.30
CA ASN A 85 -23.94 15.04 0.42
C ASN A 85 -23.15 13.97 1.18
N THR A 86 -22.96 12.81 0.54
CA THR A 86 -22.15 11.71 1.06
C THR A 86 -21.04 11.32 0.08
N ARG A 87 -19.92 10.81 0.61
CA ARG A 87 -18.86 10.17 -0.18
C ARG A 87 -18.92 8.65 0.02
N PRO A 88 -18.96 7.84 -1.05
CA PRO A 88 -18.82 6.40 -0.91
C PRO A 88 -17.38 6.06 -0.53
N LEU A 89 -17.21 5.27 0.52
CA LEU A 89 -15.94 4.65 0.90
C LEU A 89 -16.02 3.14 0.66
N GLY A 90 -14.98 2.58 0.05
CA GLY A 90 -14.79 1.13 -0.05
C GLY A 90 -13.76 0.69 0.99
N ILE A 91 -14.13 -0.24 1.86
CA ILE A 91 -13.26 -0.77 2.91
C ILE A 91 -12.85 -2.19 2.51
N PRO A 92 -11.59 -2.42 2.12
CA PRO A 92 -11.10 -3.77 1.83
C PRO A 92 -10.97 -4.60 3.11
N VAL A 93 -10.99 -5.91 2.96
CA VAL A 93 -10.71 -6.85 4.05
C VAL A 93 -9.26 -6.70 4.54
N VAL A 94 -8.95 -7.16 5.76
CA VAL A 94 -7.61 -6.98 6.36
C VAL A 94 -6.52 -7.63 5.50
N ARG A 95 -6.75 -8.85 5.02
CA ARG A 95 -5.84 -9.58 4.11
C ARG A 95 -5.47 -8.76 2.88
N ASP A 96 -6.46 -8.12 2.25
CA ASP A 96 -6.25 -7.36 1.01
C ASP A 96 -5.51 -6.05 1.28
N ARG A 97 -5.78 -5.40 2.41
CA ARG A 97 -5.00 -4.22 2.84
C ARG A 97 -3.52 -4.58 3.07
N ILE A 98 -3.24 -5.74 3.65
CA ILE A 98 -1.86 -6.23 3.83
C ILE A 98 -1.22 -6.49 2.46
N ALA A 99 -1.91 -7.15 1.55
CA ALA A 99 -1.41 -7.37 0.18
C ALA A 99 -1.11 -6.06 -0.56
N GLN A 100 -2.01 -5.08 -0.49
CA GLN A 100 -1.81 -3.74 -1.04
C GLN A 100 -0.59 -3.05 -0.44
N GLU A 101 -0.41 -3.16 0.88
CA GLU A 101 0.73 -2.57 1.59
C GLU A 101 2.07 -3.26 1.26
N VAL A 102 2.06 -4.58 1.03
CA VAL A 102 3.22 -5.33 0.52
C VAL A 102 3.60 -4.83 -0.87
N LEU A 103 2.61 -4.73 -1.78
CA LEU A 103 2.84 -4.19 -3.13
C LEU A 103 3.37 -2.76 -3.07
N ARG A 104 2.78 -1.90 -2.24
CA ARG A 104 3.25 -0.52 -2.06
C ARG A 104 4.72 -0.49 -1.63
N GLN A 105 5.12 -1.28 -0.63
CA GLN A 105 6.50 -1.33 -0.17
C GLN A 105 7.49 -1.84 -1.23
N LEU A 106 7.08 -2.77 -2.09
CA LEU A 106 7.91 -3.28 -3.18
C LEU A 106 8.02 -2.30 -4.36
N LEU A 107 6.93 -1.58 -4.65
CA LEU A 107 6.83 -0.70 -5.81
C LEU A 107 7.33 0.72 -5.52
N SER A 108 7.15 1.25 -4.30
CA SER A 108 7.58 2.61 -3.94
C SER A 108 9.07 2.86 -4.25
N PRO A 109 10.04 2.00 -3.91
CA PRO A 109 11.45 2.23 -4.23
C PRO A 109 11.78 2.24 -5.74
N VAL A 110 10.87 1.70 -6.57
CA VAL A 110 10.99 1.69 -8.03
C VAL A 110 10.41 2.97 -8.64
N PHE A 111 9.26 3.43 -8.13
CA PHE A 111 8.53 4.56 -8.72
C PHE A 111 8.84 5.92 -8.08
N GLU A 112 9.23 5.98 -6.81
CA GLU A 112 9.53 7.25 -6.13
C GLU A 112 10.55 8.13 -6.88
N PRO A 113 11.66 7.60 -7.43
CA PRO A 113 12.62 8.39 -8.19
C PRO A 113 12.10 8.86 -9.56
N LEU A 114 10.96 8.35 -10.01
CA LEU A 114 10.37 8.66 -11.32
C LEU A 114 9.25 9.70 -11.23
N PHE A 115 8.74 9.99 -10.03
CA PHE A 115 7.71 11.01 -9.85
C PHE A 115 8.28 12.42 -10.04
N HIS A 116 7.47 13.30 -10.63
CA HIS A 116 7.78 14.73 -10.71
C HIS A 116 7.90 15.35 -9.30
N GLU A 117 8.73 16.38 -9.15
CA GLU A 117 8.93 17.07 -7.86
C GLU A 117 7.62 17.67 -7.31
N ASP A 118 6.80 18.24 -8.19
CA ASP A 118 5.49 18.80 -7.82
C ASP A 118 4.39 17.74 -7.60
N SER A 119 4.72 16.45 -7.71
CA SER A 119 3.83 15.38 -7.27
C SER A 119 3.95 15.21 -5.76
N LEU A 120 2.94 15.66 -5.00
CA LEU A 120 3.00 15.71 -3.54
C LEU A 120 2.06 14.73 -2.82
N GLY A 121 1.02 14.28 -3.52
CA GLY A 121 -0.02 13.43 -2.93
C GLY A 121 0.48 12.03 -2.61
N PHE A 122 0.21 11.57 -1.38
CA PHE A 122 0.44 10.17 -0.94
C PHE A 122 1.89 9.66 -1.04
N ARG A 123 2.88 10.57 -1.07
CA ARG A 123 4.30 10.24 -1.11
C ARG A 123 4.94 10.39 0.26
N LEU A 124 5.92 9.54 0.55
CA LEU A 124 6.66 9.63 1.80
C LEU A 124 7.42 10.96 1.85
N GLY A 125 7.27 11.71 2.96
CA GLY A 125 7.98 12.98 3.15
C GLY A 125 7.44 14.15 2.31
N ARG A 126 6.31 13.99 1.60
CA ARG A 126 5.62 15.08 0.89
C ARG A 126 4.24 15.34 1.49
N ASN A 127 3.78 16.60 1.48
CA ASN A 127 2.47 16.98 1.98
C ASN A 127 1.87 18.15 1.20
N CYS A 128 0.59 18.47 1.46
CA CYS A 128 -0.15 19.51 0.75
C CYS A 128 0.31 20.95 1.03
N HIS A 129 1.19 21.16 2.00
CA HIS A 129 1.77 22.47 2.31
C HIS A 129 3.11 22.71 1.61
N MET A 130 3.69 21.68 0.98
CA MET A 130 4.88 21.86 0.16
C MET A 130 4.46 22.55 -1.15
N GLY A 131 4.96 23.75 -1.41
CA GLY A 131 4.71 24.46 -2.67
C GLY A 131 5.51 23.89 -3.84
N PRO A 132 5.17 24.25 -5.09
CA PRO A 132 6.02 23.98 -6.25
C PRO A 132 7.41 24.61 -6.02
N GLY A 133 8.48 23.84 -6.19
CA GLY A 133 9.85 24.32 -5.96
C GLY A 133 10.43 24.10 -4.56
N ALA A 134 9.74 23.40 -3.65
CA ALA A 134 10.34 22.86 -2.44
C ALA A 134 11.22 21.63 -2.79
N GLY A 135 12.31 21.89 -3.52
CA GLY A 135 13.40 20.96 -3.67
C GLY A 135 13.97 20.68 -2.29
N LEU A 136 13.83 19.44 -1.82
CA LEU A 136 14.58 18.98 -0.67
C LEU A 136 16.04 18.94 -1.10
N GLY A 137 16.79 19.99 -0.72
CA GLY A 137 18.24 19.91 -0.62
C GLY A 137 18.65 18.75 0.29
N PRO A 138 19.87 18.21 0.10
CA PRO A 138 20.25 16.91 0.61
C PRO A 138 20.32 16.91 2.15
N TYR A 139 19.38 16.20 2.76
CA TYR A 139 19.50 15.66 4.12
C TYR A 139 19.05 14.20 4.09
#